data_AF-A0A7W9UVI1-F1
#
_entry.id   AF-A0A7W9UVI1-F1
#
_cell.length_a   1.000
_cell.length_b   1.000
_cell.length_c   1.000
_cell.angle_alpha   90.00
_cell.angle_beta   90.00
_cell.angle_gamma   90.00
#
_symmetry.space_group_name_H-M   'P 1'
#
loop_
_entity.id
_entity.type
_entity.pdbx_description
1 polymer ?
#
loop_
_entity_poly.entity_id
_entity_poly.type
_entity_poly.pdbx_seq_one_letter_code
_entity_poly.pdbx_strand_id
1 'polypeptide(L)'
;MSVMRSPDDTVRPVPHRAVRLHLSGWPGYTAAAWGVLFAIPSFVWATGRTVGAQSTVSPSLVTLARDGVPWFVAVLVVTGFLKLFGALLGIGLTRLRGLRISRPMVFCGGGAATLLTWHGGLFVVHGVLVKAGALAVEPDLAALTGWYLYLWGPSFILGGLAFAAATSQYVRQCGDRRELRLYGAVGALGALALSVASTATGIG
;
A
#
# COMPACT_ATOMS: atom_id res chain seq x y z
N MET A 1 33.53 39.87 -50.08
CA MET A 1 33.67 40.20 -48.65
C MET A 1 32.66 39.37 -47.87
N SER A 2 33.17 38.63 -46.87
CA SER A 2 32.51 37.50 -46.22
C SER A 2 31.43 37.94 -45.22
N VAL A 3 30.34 37.19 -45.18
CA VAL A 3 29.24 37.30 -44.20
C VAL A 3 29.72 36.71 -42.87
N MET A 4 29.85 37.54 -41.84
CA MET A 4 30.14 37.10 -40.48
C MET A 4 28.82 36.79 -39.76
N ARG A 5 28.42 35.51 -39.73
CA ARG A 5 27.38 35.02 -38.81
C ARG A 5 28.06 34.65 -37.49
N SER A 6 27.66 35.32 -36.42
CA SER A 6 27.98 34.93 -35.04
C SER A 6 27.21 33.64 -34.69
N PRO A 7 27.89 32.56 -34.28
CA PRO A 7 27.25 31.43 -33.61
C PRO A 7 27.21 31.68 -32.10
N ASP A 8 26.37 30.90 -31.41
CA ASP A 8 26.22 30.79 -29.95
C ASP A 8 25.46 31.89 -29.21
N ASP A 9 24.17 31.62 -29.03
CA ASP A 9 23.63 31.35 -27.69
C ASP A 9 22.40 30.42 -27.80
N THR A 10 22.67 29.15 -28.14
CA THR A 10 21.66 28.10 -27.96
C THR A 10 21.82 27.52 -26.56
N VAL A 11 21.24 28.21 -25.56
CA VAL A 11 20.99 27.62 -24.25
C VAL A 11 20.09 26.40 -24.49
N ARG A 12 20.71 25.20 -24.58
CA ARG A 12 19.97 23.94 -24.65
C ARG A 12 19.16 23.85 -23.37
N PRO A 13 17.81 23.85 -23.42
CA PRO A 13 17.03 23.62 -22.22
C PRO A 13 17.43 22.26 -21.66
N VAL A 14 17.95 22.24 -20.43
CA VAL A 14 18.19 21.02 -19.66
C VAL A 14 16.93 20.15 -19.77
N PRO A 15 17.06 18.84 -20.04
CA PRO A 15 15.91 18.01 -20.37
C PRO A 15 15.03 17.80 -19.14
N HIS A 16 14.10 18.73 -18.90
CA HIS A 16 13.03 18.62 -17.91
C HIS A 16 12.20 17.34 -18.08
N ARG A 17 12.32 16.65 -19.22
CA ARG A 17 11.69 15.37 -19.51
C ARG A 17 12.41 14.19 -18.82
N ALA A 18 13.75 14.21 -18.76
CA ALA A 18 14.54 13.15 -18.12
C ALA A 18 14.40 13.20 -16.59
N VAL A 19 14.46 14.40 -16.00
CA VAL A 19 14.23 14.61 -14.56
C VAL A 19 12.79 14.22 -14.17
N ARG A 20 11.79 14.51 -15.01
CA ARG A 20 10.41 14.07 -14.79
C ARG A 20 10.23 12.55 -14.87
N LEU A 21 10.97 11.86 -15.73
CA LEU A 21 10.91 10.40 -15.85
C LEU A 21 11.56 9.71 -14.63
N HIS A 22 12.67 10.26 -14.12
CA HIS A 22 13.31 9.74 -12.91
C HIS A 22 12.44 9.98 -11.66
N LEU A 23 11.77 11.15 -11.59
CA LEU A 23 10.76 11.48 -10.60
C LEU A 23 9.37 10.87 -10.88
N SER A 24 9.15 10.08 -11.94
CA SER A 24 7.84 9.45 -12.16
C SER A 24 7.74 8.03 -11.64
N GLY A 25 8.86 7.42 -11.23
CA GLY A 25 8.87 6.05 -10.67
C GLY A 25 8.75 6.00 -9.15
N TRP A 26 8.98 7.11 -8.44
CA TRP A 26 9.11 7.11 -6.98
C TRP A 26 7.90 6.52 -6.25
N PRO A 27 6.62 6.73 -6.63
CA PRO A 27 5.52 6.20 -5.84
C PRO A 27 5.41 4.68 -5.96
N GLY A 28 5.79 4.13 -7.12
CA GLY A 28 5.88 2.68 -7.32
C GLY A 28 6.97 2.05 -6.46
N TYR A 29 8.13 2.70 -6.34
CA TYR A 29 9.19 2.27 -5.41
C TYR A 29 8.79 2.44 -3.94
N THR A 30 8.09 3.51 -3.58
CA THR A 30 7.56 3.70 -2.22
C THR A 30 6.56 2.61 -1.88
N ALA A 31 5.63 2.29 -2.77
CA ALA A 31 4.69 1.18 -2.61
C ALA A 31 5.42 -0.18 -2.51
N ALA A 32 6.51 -0.35 -3.26
CA ALA A 32 7.35 -1.54 -3.19
C ALA A 32 8.07 -1.70 -1.86
N ALA A 33 8.75 -0.64 -1.42
CA ALA A 33 9.40 -0.58 -0.12
C ALA A 33 8.38 -0.82 1.01
N TRP A 34 7.18 -0.25 0.88
CA TRP A 34 6.09 -0.49 1.81
C TRP A 34 5.71 -1.96 1.92
N GLY A 35 5.50 -2.63 0.77
CA GLY A 35 5.16 -4.05 0.73
C GLY A 35 6.25 -4.93 1.35
N VAL A 36 7.52 -4.66 1.06
CA VAL A 36 8.64 -5.41 1.66
C VAL A 36 8.74 -5.17 3.16
N LEU A 37 8.67 -3.92 3.60
CA LEU A 37 8.78 -3.54 5.01
C LEU A 37 7.72 -4.25 5.87
N PHE A 38 6.49 -4.36 5.36
CA PHE A 38 5.40 -5.03 6.07
C PHE A 38 5.42 -6.55 5.90
N ALA A 39 6.10 -7.09 4.88
CA ALA A 39 6.25 -8.54 4.70
C ALA A 39 7.20 -9.15 5.73
N ILE A 40 8.27 -8.43 6.10
CA ILE A 40 9.29 -8.90 7.03
C ILE A 40 8.68 -9.31 8.39
N PRO A 41 7.86 -8.47 9.08
CA PRO A 41 7.21 -8.88 10.32
C PRO A 41 6.34 -10.13 10.17
N SER A 42 5.59 -10.26 9.06
CA SER A 42 4.73 -11.43 8.82
C SER A 42 5.51 -12.74 8.74
N PHE A 43 6.65 -12.76 8.03
CA PHE A 43 7.50 -13.95 7.98
C PHE A 43 8.24 -14.20 9.31
N VAL A 44 8.70 -13.14 9.97
CA VAL A 44 9.37 -13.25 11.28
C VAL A 44 8.41 -13.86 12.31
N TRP A 45 7.17 -13.41 12.38
CA TRP A 45 6.16 -13.95 13.29
C TRP A 45 5.73 -15.37 12.90
N ALA A 46 5.71 -15.71 11.61
CA ALA A 46 5.42 -17.07 11.15
C ALA A 46 6.46 -18.10 11.63
N THR A 47 7.69 -17.67 11.94
CA THR A 47 8.72 -18.54 12.55
C THR A 47 8.60 -18.68 14.07
N GLY A 48 7.53 -18.15 14.69
CA GLY A 48 7.34 -18.13 16.15
C GLY A 48 8.16 -17.05 16.87
N ARG A 49 8.95 -16.27 16.14
CA ARG A 49 9.73 -15.14 16.69
C ARG A 49 8.82 -13.91 16.79
N THR A 50 8.33 -13.59 17.98
CA THR A 50 7.39 -12.47 18.22
C THR A 50 8.10 -11.12 18.46
N VAL A 51 9.27 -10.91 17.83
CA VAL A 51 10.05 -9.67 17.96
C VAL A 51 9.21 -8.48 17.49
N GLY A 52 9.02 -7.49 18.36
CA GLY A 52 8.19 -6.31 18.13
C GLY A 52 6.68 -6.51 18.22
N ALA A 53 6.17 -7.74 18.09
CA ALA A 53 4.74 -8.04 18.22
C ALA A 53 4.24 -7.89 19.66
N GLN A 54 5.08 -8.24 20.64
CA GLN A 54 4.74 -8.20 22.06
C GLN A 54 4.32 -6.82 22.58
N SER A 55 4.77 -5.75 21.92
CA SER A 55 4.50 -4.37 22.33
C SER A 55 3.62 -3.60 21.34
N THR A 56 3.32 -4.15 20.16
CA THR A 56 2.58 -3.43 19.10
C THR A 56 1.37 -4.18 18.54
N VAL A 57 1.15 -5.43 18.94
CA VAL A 57 0.10 -6.33 18.44
C VAL A 57 -0.59 -7.03 19.61
N SER A 58 -1.87 -7.38 19.44
CA SER A 58 -2.69 -7.99 20.51
C SER A 58 -2.00 -9.19 21.17
N PRO A 59 -2.03 -9.30 22.52
CA PRO A 59 -1.45 -10.44 23.24
C PRO A 59 -1.96 -11.80 22.74
N SER A 60 -3.22 -11.88 22.31
CA SER A 60 -3.80 -13.11 21.74
C SER A 60 -3.08 -13.55 20.47
N LEU A 61 -2.77 -12.63 19.56
CA LEU A 61 -2.05 -12.92 18.31
C LEU A 61 -0.59 -13.32 18.57
N VAL A 62 0.03 -12.72 19.60
CA VAL A 62 1.39 -13.07 20.04
C VAL A 62 1.44 -14.51 20.54
N THR A 63 0.45 -14.92 21.35
CA THR A 63 0.33 -16.30 21.83
C THR A 63 0.11 -17.27 20.67
N LEU A 64 -0.80 -16.96 19.76
CA LEU A 64 -1.05 -17.76 18.54
C LEU A 64 0.20 -17.93 17.65
N ALA A 65 1.02 -16.88 17.49
CA ALA A 65 2.31 -16.97 16.79
C ALA A 65 3.31 -17.84 17.56
N ARG A 66 3.44 -17.63 18.87
CA ARG A 66 4.40 -18.33 19.73
C ARG A 66 4.11 -19.82 19.82
N ASP A 67 2.83 -20.17 19.89
CA ASP A 67 2.35 -21.55 19.96
C ASP A 67 2.41 -22.24 18.59
N GLY A 68 2.78 -21.52 17.53
CA GLY A 68 2.96 -22.07 16.19
C GLY A 68 1.68 -22.65 15.60
N VAL A 69 0.51 -22.11 15.97
CA VAL A 69 -0.79 -22.67 15.60
C VAL A 69 -0.89 -22.75 14.06
N PRO A 70 -1.10 -23.93 13.45
CA PRO A 70 -0.90 -24.12 12.01
C PRO A 70 -1.74 -23.20 11.12
N TRP A 71 -3.00 -22.96 11.47
CA TRP A 71 -3.87 -22.08 10.69
C TRP A 71 -3.40 -20.61 10.76
N PHE A 72 -2.88 -20.18 11.91
CA PHE A 72 -2.42 -18.81 12.11
C PHE A 72 -1.09 -18.58 11.39
N VAL A 73 -0.18 -19.55 11.44
CA VAL A 73 1.06 -19.55 10.65
C VAL A 73 0.72 -19.50 9.15
N ALA A 74 -0.26 -20.28 8.69
CA ALA A 74 -0.72 -20.22 7.31
C ALA A 74 -1.22 -18.81 6.92
N VAL A 75 -2.02 -18.17 7.77
CA VAL A 75 -2.46 -16.78 7.57
C VAL A 75 -1.27 -15.82 7.50
N LEU A 76 -0.30 -15.92 8.40
CA LEU A 76 0.90 -15.06 8.39
C LEU A 76 1.74 -15.25 7.13
N VAL A 77 1.92 -16.48 6.68
CA VAL A 77 2.67 -16.80 5.45
C VAL A 77 1.92 -16.29 4.21
N VAL A 78 0.63 -16.58 4.09
CA VAL A 78 -0.21 -16.12 2.96
C VAL A 78 -0.23 -14.58 2.91
N THR A 79 -0.40 -13.92 4.05
CA THR A 79 -0.37 -12.46 4.11
C THR A 79 1.03 -11.88 3.86
N GLY A 80 2.10 -12.59 4.21
CA GLY A 80 3.47 -12.24 3.84
C GLY A 80 3.66 -12.27 2.32
N PHE A 81 3.24 -13.34 1.66
CA PHE A 81 3.26 -13.44 0.19
C PHE A 81 2.40 -12.38 -0.50
N LEU A 82 1.23 -12.07 0.06
CA LEU A 82 0.37 -11.01 -0.48
C LEU A 82 1.06 -9.64 -0.44
N LYS A 83 1.85 -9.35 0.60
CA LYS A 83 2.63 -8.12 0.70
C LYS A 83 3.79 -8.09 -0.28
N LEU A 84 4.46 -9.22 -0.51
CA LEU A 84 5.47 -9.35 -1.58
C LEU A 84 4.85 -9.16 -2.96
N PHE A 85 3.66 -9.70 -3.20
CA PHE A 85 2.90 -9.44 -4.41
C PHE A 85 2.58 -7.95 -4.58
N GLY A 86 2.16 -7.28 -3.49
CA GLY A 86 2.02 -5.83 -3.45
C GLY A 86 3.32 -5.10 -3.81
N ALA A 87 4.45 -5.58 -3.32
CA ALA A 87 5.75 -4.98 -3.64
C ALA A 87 6.09 -5.11 -5.13
N LEU A 88 5.90 -6.31 -5.70
CA LEU A 88 6.06 -6.56 -7.14
C LEU A 88 5.11 -5.72 -7.98
N LEU A 89 3.89 -5.52 -7.51
CA LEU A 89 2.91 -4.65 -8.15
C LEU A 89 3.39 -3.18 -8.17
N GLY A 90 3.92 -2.69 -7.04
CA GLY A 90 4.53 -1.36 -6.94
C GLY A 90 5.67 -1.17 -7.95
N ILE A 91 6.59 -2.14 -8.04
CA ILE A 91 7.67 -2.15 -9.05
C ILE A 91 7.09 -2.20 -10.47
N GLY A 92 6.09 -3.06 -10.70
CA GLY A 92 5.42 -3.18 -11.98
C GLY A 92 4.89 -1.84 -12.47
N LEU A 93 4.23 -1.08 -11.60
CA LEU A 93 3.63 0.23 -11.89
C LEU A 93 4.67 1.32 -12.24
N THR A 94 5.98 1.06 -12.10
CA THR A 94 7.03 2.00 -12.54
C THR A 94 7.33 1.93 -14.04
N ARG A 95 6.98 0.84 -14.72
CA ARG A 95 7.29 0.64 -16.14
C ARG A 95 6.03 0.43 -16.94
N LEU A 96 5.84 1.23 -17.99
CA LEU A 96 4.78 1.02 -18.98
C LEU A 96 4.87 -0.39 -19.57
N ARG A 97 3.73 -1.07 -19.64
CA ARG A 97 3.59 -2.40 -20.23
C ARG A 97 2.45 -2.37 -21.24
N GLY A 98 2.33 -3.42 -22.06
CA GLY A 98 1.19 -3.56 -22.96
C GLY A 98 -0.15 -3.66 -22.21
N LEU A 99 -1.24 -3.27 -22.87
CA LEU A 99 -2.60 -3.19 -22.30
C LEU A 99 -3.03 -4.46 -21.54
N ARG A 100 -2.68 -5.65 -22.06
CA ARG A 100 -3.01 -6.94 -21.43
C ARG A 100 -2.46 -7.07 -20.00
N ILE A 101 -1.31 -6.48 -19.73
CA ILE A 101 -0.66 -6.50 -18.42
C ILE A 101 -1.07 -5.27 -17.59
N SER A 102 -1.30 -4.13 -18.24
CA SER A 102 -1.77 -2.90 -17.60
C SER A 102 -3.11 -3.04 -16.90
N ARG A 103 -4.08 -3.75 -17.50
CA ARG A 103 -5.44 -3.95 -16.93
C ARG A 103 -5.42 -4.62 -15.55
N PRO A 104 -4.86 -5.84 -15.37
CA PRO A 104 -4.81 -6.46 -14.05
C PRO A 104 -3.94 -5.67 -13.07
N MET A 105 -2.88 -5.00 -13.53
CA MET A 105 -2.05 -4.18 -12.64
C MET A 105 -2.81 -2.98 -12.07
N VAL A 106 -3.58 -2.27 -12.90
CA VAL A 106 -4.36 -1.11 -12.45
C VAL A 106 -5.55 -1.54 -11.58
N PHE A 107 -6.18 -2.69 -11.90
CA PHE A 107 -7.19 -3.32 -11.04
C PHE A 107 -6.62 -3.64 -9.65
N CYS A 108 -5.51 -4.39 -9.59
CA CYS A 108 -4.86 -4.74 -8.33
C CYS A 108 -4.35 -3.50 -7.59
N GLY A 109 -3.85 -2.49 -8.31
CA GLY A 109 -3.35 -1.25 -7.74
C GLY A 109 -4.45 -0.42 -7.08
N GLY A 110 -5.61 -0.31 -7.75
CA GLY A 110 -6.81 0.33 -7.19
C GLY A 110 -7.37 -0.43 -5.99
N GLY A 111 -7.39 -1.76 -6.05
CA GLY A 111 -7.79 -2.61 -4.92
C GLY A 111 -6.87 -2.47 -3.72
N ALA A 112 -5.55 -2.58 -3.92
CA ALA A 112 -4.55 -2.41 -2.86
C ALA A 112 -4.61 -1.03 -2.22
N ALA A 113 -4.72 0.03 -3.03
CA ALA A 113 -4.89 1.39 -2.54
C ALA A 113 -6.12 1.53 -1.63
N THR A 114 -7.24 0.94 -2.04
CA THR A 114 -8.50 1.02 -1.31
C THR A 114 -8.44 0.22 -0.01
N LEU A 115 -7.99 -1.04 -0.05
CA LEU A 115 -7.89 -1.88 1.14
C LEU A 115 -6.98 -1.26 2.20
N LEU A 116 -5.80 -0.79 1.80
CA LEU A 116 -4.85 -0.17 2.72
C LEU A 116 -5.39 1.12 3.33
N THR A 117 -5.98 2.00 2.51
CA THR A 117 -6.52 3.28 2.99
C THR A 117 -7.77 3.07 3.87
N TRP A 118 -8.66 2.17 3.46
CA TRP A 118 -9.87 1.83 4.20
C TRP A 118 -9.53 1.21 5.56
N HIS A 119 -8.67 0.18 5.57
CA HIS A 119 -8.28 -0.51 6.78
C HIS A 119 -7.47 0.38 7.72
N GLY A 120 -6.55 1.20 7.19
CA GLY A 120 -5.85 2.21 7.97
C GLY A 120 -6.80 3.27 8.56
N GLY A 121 -7.78 3.71 7.78
CA GLY A 121 -8.84 4.62 8.23
C GLY A 121 -9.68 4.04 9.37
N LEU A 122 -10.05 2.76 9.30
CA LEU A 122 -10.78 2.08 10.37
C LEU A 122 -9.98 2.07 11.68
N PHE A 123 -8.66 1.80 11.63
CA PHE A 123 -7.81 1.87 12.83
C PHE A 123 -7.76 3.28 13.42
N VAL A 124 -7.67 4.31 12.58
CA VAL A 124 -7.66 5.70 13.06
C VAL A 124 -9.00 6.08 13.67
N VAL A 125 -10.12 5.80 12.99
CA VAL A 125 -11.47 6.12 13.47
C VAL A 125 -11.74 5.40 14.79
N HIS A 126 -11.47 4.10 14.87
CA HIS A 126 -11.62 3.32 16.09
C HIS A 126 -10.76 3.88 17.22
N GLY A 127 -9.48 4.16 16.95
CA GLY A 127 -8.58 4.71 17.96
C GLY A 127 -8.98 6.10 18.46
N VAL A 128 -9.51 6.96 17.59
CA VAL A 128 -10.05 8.27 17.98
C VAL A 128 -11.31 8.11 18.83
N LEU A 129 -12.24 7.22 18.46
CA LEU A 129 -13.46 6.95 19.22
C LEU A 129 -13.16 6.46 20.64
N VAL A 130 -12.18 5.56 20.79
CA VAL A 130 -11.74 5.08 22.11
C VAL A 130 -11.10 6.21 22.91
N LYS A 131 -10.20 7.00 22.32
CA LYS A 131 -9.56 8.13 23.02
C LYS A 131 -10.53 9.25 23.39
N ALA A 132 -11.58 9.44 22.60
CA ALA A 132 -12.63 10.40 22.88
C ALA A 132 -13.61 9.91 23.98
N GLY A 133 -13.44 8.69 24.48
CA GLY A 133 -14.33 8.08 25.47
C GLY A 133 -15.69 7.63 24.90
N ALA A 134 -15.86 7.66 23.58
CA ALA A 134 -17.08 7.22 22.91
C ALA A 134 -17.20 5.68 22.86
N LEU A 135 -16.07 4.97 22.99
CA LEU A 135 -16.02 3.51 23.11
C LEU A 135 -15.19 3.13 24.34
N ALA A 136 -15.76 2.31 25.22
CA ALA A 136 -15.05 1.74 26.35
C ALA A 136 -14.27 0.51 25.91
N VAL A 137 -13.00 0.45 26.28
CA VAL A 137 -12.08 -0.64 25.96
C VAL A 137 -11.29 -0.98 27.21
N GLU A 138 -11.04 -2.27 27.42
CA GLU A 138 -10.21 -2.79 28.52
C GLU A 138 -8.84 -2.07 28.59
N PRO A 139 -8.31 -1.78 29.80
CA PRO A 139 -7.08 -0.99 29.96
C PRO A 139 -5.88 -1.55 29.20
N ASP A 140 -5.73 -2.88 29.16
CA ASP A 140 -4.66 -3.58 28.44
C ASP A 140 -4.77 -3.40 26.92
N LEU A 141 -6.00 -3.26 26.42
CA LEU A 141 -6.28 -3.07 25.00
C LEU A 141 -6.19 -1.58 24.60
N ALA A 142 -6.35 -0.65 25.54
CA ALA A 142 -6.21 0.80 25.31
C ALA A 142 -4.77 1.20 24.94
N ALA A 143 -3.75 0.59 25.55
CA ALA A 143 -2.35 0.79 25.15
C ALA A 143 -2.10 0.30 23.72
N LEU A 144 -2.76 -0.80 23.35
CA LEU A 144 -2.73 -1.37 22.00
C LEU A 144 -3.40 -0.45 20.97
N THR A 145 -4.55 0.13 21.33
CA THR A 145 -5.28 1.10 20.51
C THR A 145 -4.40 2.29 20.13
N GLY A 146 -3.49 2.73 21.01
CA GLY A 146 -2.51 3.76 20.72
C GLY A 146 -1.57 3.39 19.56
N TRP A 147 -1.04 2.17 19.54
CA TRP A 147 -0.20 1.69 18.44
C TRP A 147 -0.99 1.56 17.13
N TYR A 148 -2.22 1.07 17.19
CA TYR A 148 -3.07 0.99 16.00
C TYR A 148 -3.41 2.37 15.44
N LEU A 149 -3.65 3.35 16.31
CA LEU A 149 -3.99 4.72 15.94
C LEU A 149 -2.81 5.49 15.36
N TYR A 150 -1.64 5.44 16.00
CA TYR A 150 -0.51 6.32 15.64
C TYR A 150 0.49 5.68 14.70
N LEU A 151 0.71 4.37 14.81
CA LEU A 151 1.68 3.67 13.98
C LEU A 151 0.99 2.98 12.82
N TRP A 152 0.10 2.02 13.10
CA TRP A 152 -0.44 1.13 12.06
C TRP A 152 -1.40 1.85 11.11
N GLY A 153 -2.38 2.60 11.62
CA GLY A 153 -3.37 3.30 10.80
C GLY A 153 -2.73 4.27 9.79
N PRO A 154 -1.91 5.24 10.24
CA PRO A 154 -1.21 6.16 9.37
C PRO A 154 -0.28 5.46 8.39
N SER A 155 0.43 4.43 8.86
CA SER A 155 1.25 3.56 8.01
C SER A 155 0.42 2.96 6.86
N PHE A 156 -0.68 2.27 7.17
CA PHE A 156 -1.56 1.68 6.15
C PHE A 156 -2.10 2.72 5.17
N ILE A 157 -2.50 3.90 5.66
CA ILE A 157 -2.94 5.02 4.81
C ILE A 157 -1.81 5.47 3.88
N LEU A 158 -0.58 5.66 4.39
CA LEU A 158 0.57 6.05 3.57
C LEU A 158 0.86 5.02 2.47
N GLY A 159 0.79 3.73 2.80
CA GLY A 159 0.89 2.65 1.81
C GLY A 159 -0.22 2.74 0.75
N GLY A 160 -1.46 2.92 1.17
CA GLY A 160 -2.61 3.06 0.27
C GLY A 160 -2.49 4.25 -0.67
N LEU A 161 -2.05 5.40 -0.14
CA LEU A 161 -1.77 6.61 -0.91
C LEU A 161 -0.62 6.39 -1.90
N ALA A 162 0.43 5.67 -1.54
CA ALA A 162 1.51 5.32 -2.44
C ALA A 162 1.02 4.47 -3.62
N PHE A 163 0.19 3.45 -3.37
CA PHE A 163 -0.44 2.64 -4.44
C PHE A 163 -1.40 3.47 -5.30
N ALA A 164 -2.19 4.37 -4.71
CA ALA A 164 -3.06 5.26 -5.45
C ALA A 164 -2.27 6.19 -6.37
N ALA A 165 -1.19 6.79 -5.84
CA ALA A 165 -0.29 7.66 -6.60
C ALA A 165 0.38 6.89 -7.74
N ALA A 166 0.96 5.71 -7.47
CA ALA A 166 1.61 4.87 -8.48
C ALA A 166 0.63 4.47 -9.60
N THR A 167 -0.57 4.06 -9.23
CA THR A 167 -1.62 3.66 -10.18
C THR A 167 -2.10 4.85 -11.01
N SER A 168 -2.30 6.01 -10.39
CA SER A 168 -2.72 7.23 -11.09
C SER A 168 -1.67 7.73 -12.08
N GLN A 169 -0.39 7.65 -11.71
CA GLN A 169 0.72 8.02 -12.58
C GLN A 169 0.84 7.04 -13.76
N TYR A 170 0.74 5.74 -13.50
CA TYR A 170 0.75 4.70 -14.54
C TYR A 170 -0.35 4.93 -15.56
N VAL A 171 -1.59 5.15 -15.11
CA VAL A 171 -2.74 5.42 -15.98
C VAL A 171 -2.56 6.72 -16.76
N ARG A 172 -1.97 7.78 -16.18
CA ARG A 172 -1.68 9.04 -16.89
C ARG A 172 -0.67 8.85 -18.02
N GLN A 173 0.25 7.90 -17.89
CA GLN A 173 1.29 7.63 -18.89
C GLN A 173 0.81 6.73 -20.02
N CYS A 174 -0.27 5.95 -19.82
CA CYS A 174 -0.88 5.12 -20.88
C CYS A 174 -1.75 5.94 -21.85
N GLY A 175 -1.80 5.51 -23.11
CA GLY A 175 -2.64 6.11 -24.16
C GLY A 175 -4.13 5.87 -23.97
N ASP A 176 -4.52 4.68 -23.51
CA ASP A 176 -5.94 4.32 -23.24
C ASP A 176 -6.32 4.55 -21.77
N ARG A 177 -6.45 5.83 -21.41
CA ARG A 177 -6.67 6.25 -20.01
C ARG A 177 -8.05 5.87 -19.50
N ARG A 178 -9.09 5.89 -20.36
CA ARG A 178 -10.48 5.72 -19.94
C ARG A 178 -10.74 4.27 -19.55
N GLU A 179 -10.27 3.32 -20.37
CA GLU A 179 -10.39 1.90 -20.08
C GLU A 179 -9.65 1.56 -18.77
N LEU A 180 -8.40 1.99 -18.61
CA LEU A 180 -7.62 1.66 -17.41
C LEU A 180 -8.19 2.31 -16.14
N ARG A 181 -8.75 3.53 -16.21
CA ARG A 181 -9.47 4.14 -15.07
C ARG A 181 -10.65 3.29 -14.61
N LEU A 182 -11.39 2.71 -15.54
CA LEU A 182 -12.52 1.83 -15.22
C LEU A 182 -12.03 0.58 -14.47
N TYR A 183 -10.96 -0.07 -14.95
CA TYR A 183 -10.37 -1.22 -14.23
C TYR A 183 -9.88 -0.86 -12.83
N GLY A 184 -9.28 0.32 -12.65
CA GLY A 184 -8.85 0.80 -11.34
C GLY A 184 -10.04 1.07 -10.41
N ALA A 185 -11.10 1.68 -10.92
CA ALA A 185 -12.33 1.92 -10.17
C ALA A 185 -13.05 0.61 -9.80
N VAL A 186 -13.12 -0.35 -10.72
CA VAL A 186 -13.67 -1.68 -10.47
C VAL A 186 -12.86 -2.42 -9.40
N GLY A 187 -11.53 -2.34 -9.46
CA GLY A 187 -10.67 -2.90 -8.42
C GLY A 187 -10.87 -2.27 -7.06
N ALA A 188 -10.98 -0.93 -7.01
CA ALA A 188 -11.26 -0.19 -5.79
C ALA A 188 -12.63 -0.53 -5.18
N LEU A 189 -13.69 -0.46 -5.99
CA LEU A 189 -15.06 -0.75 -5.55
C LEU A 189 -15.23 -2.21 -5.15
N GLY A 190 -14.67 -3.15 -5.92
CA GLY A 190 -14.71 -4.57 -5.61
C GLY A 190 -14.00 -4.88 -4.29
N ALA A 191 -12.85 -4.26 -4.04
CA ALA A 191 -12.13 -4.44 -2.79
C ALA A 191 -12.84 -3.82 -1.59
N LEU A 192 -13.46 -2.64 -1.77
CA LEU A 192 -14.28 -2.01 -0.75
C LEU A 192 -15.51 -2.87 -0.41
N ALA A 193 -16.25 -3.32 -1.43
CA ALA A 193 -17.43 -4.17 -1.25
C ALA A 193 -17.07 -5.47 -0.55
N LEU A 194 -15.97 -6.12 -0.95
CA LEU A 194 -15.48 -7.33 -0.30
C LEU A 194 -15.10 -7.07 1.16
N SER A 195 -14.42 -5.97 1.44
CA SER A 195 -14.04 -5.59 2.81
C SER A 195 -15.27 -5.33 3.67
N VAL A 196 -16.25 -4.57 3.17
CA VAL A 196 -17.50 -4.28 3.89
C VAL A 196 -18.30 -5.55 4.13
N ALA A 197 -18.40 -6.44 3.13
CA ALA A 197 -19.07 -7.72 3.28
C ALA A 197 -18.39 -8.59 4.34
N SER A 198 -17.06 -8.66 4.35
CA SER A 198 -16.29 -9.42 5.35
C SER A 198 -16.51 -8.89 6.77
N THR A 199 -16.58 -7.57 6.94
CA THR A 199 -16.87 -6.95 8.25
C THR A 199 -18.32 -7.24 8.66
N ALA A 200 -19.27 -7.15 7.73
CA ALA A 200 -20.69 -7.42 8.00
C ALA A 200 -20.97 -8.89 8.35
N THR A 201 -20.21 -9.83 7.82
CA THR A 201 -20.34 -11.27 8.12
C THR A 201 -19.53 -11.71 9.35
N GLY A 202 -18.81 -10.80 10.02
CA GLY A 202 -18.02 -11.12 11.22
C GLY A 202 -16.73 -11.92 10.94
N ILE A 203 -16.26 -11.92 9.68
CA ILE A 203 -15.02 -12.59 9.27
C ILE A 203 -13.82 -11.61 9.32
N GLY A 204 -14.09 -10.30 9.38
CA GLY A 204 -13.10 -9.22 9.32
C GLY A 204 -12.76 -8.57 10.65
#